data_AF-A0A916M7P8-F1
#
_entry.id   AF-A0A916M7P8-F1
#
_cell.length_a   1.000
_cell.length_b   1.000
_cell.length_c   1.000
_cell.angle_alpha   90.00
_cell.angle_beta   90.00
_cell.angle_gamma   90.00
#
_symmetry.space_group_name_H-M   'P 1'
#
loop_
_entity.id
_entity.type
_entity.pdbx_description
1 polymer ?
#
loop_
_entity_poly.entity_id
_entity_poly.type
_entity_poly.pdbx_seq_one_letter_code
_entity_poly.pdbx_strand_id
1 'polypeptide(L)'
;MNASRFGARAPGCGGFINLSQNGRKVVFLGPFPGGGLRTSIAAGRLAIEQEGKHRKFVAEVSQVTFSGRQAAKRGQEILDVTERCVFRLDGDALRLAEVAPGIDVERDVLRLLPFRPRVDSPVLMDAAIFDPAPMRLRERMLDIHIDDRLSYDPGTNTVFMNYAGMRVRTEADIRSILDAVDRLLAPLGRRVISIVNHDRFSVDDDVISAYMDAVKYVEERYYLKVTRYTNSGFLRLKLGKELENRRLSSRVFESAAEARHGPTGGA
;
A
#
# COMPACT_ATOMS: atom_id res chain seq x y z
N MET A 1 17.54 16.79 4.64
CA MET A 1 16.86 17.66 3.67
C MET A 1 16.75 19.08 4.22
N ASN A 2 16.84 20.08 3.35
CA ASN A 2 16.59 21.49 3.65
C ASN A 2 15.31 21.95 2.94
N ALA A 3 14.37 22.48 3.72
CA ALA A 3 13.15 23.09 3.20
C ALA A 3 12.96 24.53 3.73
N SER A 4 13.89 25.05 4.55
CA SER A 4 13.71 26.29 5.30
C SER A 4 14.51 27.48 4.76
N ARG A 5 15.61 27.24 4.03
CA ARG A 5 16.51 28.30 3.56
C ARG A 5 17.20 27.94 2.24
N PHE A 6 17.06 28.78 1.22
CA PHE A 6 17.65 28.59 -0.11
C PHE A 6 18.46 29.83 -0.50
N GLY A 7 19.79 29.72 -0.44
CA GLY A 7 20.68 30.87 -0.63
C GLY A 7 20.39 31.99 0.36
N ALA A 8 20.16 33.21 -0.15
CA ALA A 8 19.78 34.36 0.67
C ALA A 8 18.31 34.36 1.14
N ARG A 9 17.45 33.50 0.57
CA ARG A 9 16.02 33.45 0.90
C ARG A 9 15.78 32.48 2.05
N ALA A 10 15.05 32.91 3.08
CA ALA A 10 14.67 32.10 4.22
C ALA A 10 13.13 32.05 4.35
N PRO A 11 12.44 31.24 3.53
CA PRO A 11 10.98 31.12 3.61
C PRO A 11 10.47 30.53 4.94
N GLY A 12 11.36 29.94 5.75
CA GLY A 12 11.01 29.26 6.98
C GLY A 12 10.55 27.82 6.73
N CYS A 13 10.36 27.05 7.80
CA CYS A 13 10.00 25.63 7.69
C CYS A 13 8.48 25.36 7.72
N GLY A 14 7.65 26.34 8.10
CA GLY A 14 6.21 26.14 8.28
C GLY A 14 5.89 24.89 9.11
N GLY A 15 4.85 24.15 8.71
CA GLY A 15 4.49 22.86 9.32
C GLY A 15 5.37 21.67 8.90
N PHE A 16 6.37 21.87 8.04
CA PHE A 16 7.14 20.77 7.41
C PHE A 16 7.77 19.84 8.43
N ILE A 17 8.35 20.39 9.51
CA ILE A 17 9.01 19.61 10.56
C ILE A 17 7.99 18.71 11.26
N ASN A 18 6.85 19.26 11.68
CA ASN A 18 5.83 18.52 12.40
C ASN A 18 5.22 17.39 11.55
N LEU A 19 5.02 17.64 10.25
CA LEU A 19 4.47 16.63 9.33
C LEU A 19 5.50 15.52 9.05
N SER A 20 6.73 15.89 8.69
CA SER A 20 7.76 14.92 8.29
C SER A 20 8.30 14.10 9.45
N GLN A 21 8.29 14.61 10.69
CA GLN A 21 8.79 13.86 11.86
C GLN A 21 7.80 12.84 12.42
N ASN A 22 6.49 13.02 12.21
CA ASN A 22 5.45 12.19 12.79
C ASN A 22 4.83 11.19 11.81
N GLY A 23 5.02 11.37 10.50
CA GLY A 23 4.52 10.43 9.49
C GLY A 23 5.25 9.09 9.56
N ARG A 24 4.52 7.96 9.54
CA ARG A 24 5.13 6.62 9.43
C ARG A 24 5.91 6.43 8.13
N LYS A 25 5.37 7.02 7.05
CA LYS A 25 5.97 7.07 5.72
C LYS A 25 6.00 8.53 5.26
N VAL A 26 7.12 8.95 4.69
CA VAL A 26 7.31 10.30 4.14
C VAL A 26 7.83 10.17 2.73
N VAL A 27 7.11 10.78 1.78
CA VAL A 27 7.49 10.79 0.36
C VAL A 27 7.80 12.22 -0.03
N PHE A 28 9.07 12.47 -0.34
CA PHE A 28 9.51 13.73 -0.90
C PHE A 28 9.42 13.68 -2.42
N LEU A 29 8.86 14.75 -3.01
CA LEU A 29 8.61 14.86 -4.43
C LEU A 29 9.34 16.08 -4.98
N GLY A 30 10.05 15.89 -6.09
CA GLY A 30 10.67 16.99 -6.80
C GLY A 30 11.55 16.53 -7.94
N PRO A 31 11.94 17.43 -8.84
CA PRO A 31 12.84 17.06 -9.94
C PRO A 31 14.20 16.66 -9.39
N PHE A 32 14.94 15.82 -10.11
CA PHE A 32 16.26 15.37 -9.69
C PHE A 32 17.26 16.53 -9.63
N PRO A 33 17.41 17.35 -10.68
CA PRO A 33 17.92 18.72 -10.59
C PRO A 33 16.82 19.76 -10.83
N GLY A 34 16.92 20.90 -10.15
CA GLY A 34 16.03 22.04 -10.35
C GLY A 34 16.51 23.00 -11.44
N GLY A 35 15.65 23.93 -11.84
CA GLY A 35 16.02 25.07 -12.70
C GLY A 35 16.08 24.73 -14.19
N GLY A 36 14.93 24.50 -14.80
CA GLY A 36 14.79 24.39 -16.26
C GLY A 36 14.99 22.98 -16.84
N LEU A 37 14.88 21.94 -16.01
CA LEU A 37 14.79 20.55 -16.47
C LEU A 37 13.63 20.42 -17.45
N ARG A 38 13.88 19.82 -18.63
CA ARG A 38 12.85 19.41 -19.58
C ARG A 38 13.01 17.95 -19.93
N THR A 39 11.89 17.24 -19.92
CA THR A 39 11.81 15.81 -20.20
C THR A 39 10.70 15.55 -21.21
N SER A 40 10.82 14.44 -21.93
CA SER A 40 9.77 13.92 -22.81
C SER A 40 9.55 12.44 -22.51
N ILE A 41 8.38 11.93 -22.90
CA ILE A 41 8.08 10.50 -22.81
C ILE A 41 7.71 10.03 -24.20
N ALA A 42 8.44 9.04 -24.70
CA ALA A 42 8.21 8.44 -26.01
C ALA A 42 8.35 6.91 -25.91
N ALA A 43 7.37 6.19 -26.47
CA ALA A 43 7.33 4.72 -26.46
C ALA A 43 7.57 4.10 -25.07
N GLY A 44 6.92 4.64 -24.02
CA GLY A 44 7.02 4.12 -22.66
C GLY A 44 8.35 4.42 -21.96
N ARG A 45 9.17 5.32 -22.52
CA ARG A 45 10.51 5.66 -21.99
C ARG A 45 10.64 7.16 -21.77
N LEU A 46 11.27 7.52 -20.66
CA LEU A 46 11.66 8.88 -20.33
C LEU A 46 12.93 9.27 -21.08
N ALA A 47 12.94 10.47 -21.66
CA ALA A 47 14.12 11.11 -22.20
C ALA A 47 14.35 12.48 -21.53
N ILE A 48 15.62 12.81 -21.29
CA ILE A 48 16.04 14.11 -20.76
C ILE A 48 16.43 15.00 -21.93
N GLU A 49 15.57 15.96 -22.28
CA GLU A 49 15.78 16.89 -23.39
C GLU A 49 16.70 18.05 -23.00
N GLN A 50 16.62 18.47 -21.74
CA GLN A 50 17.46 19.51 -21.18
C GLN A 50 17.66 19.27 -19.69
N GLU A 51 18.91 19.30 -19.25
CA GLU A 51 19.23 19.13 -17.83
C GLU A 51 18.96 20.38 -16.99
N GLY A 52 18.58 20.17 -15.73
CA GLY A 52 18.39 21.24 -14.76
C GLY A 52 19.70 21.90 -14.32
N LYS A 53 19.68 23.22 -14.09
CA LYS A 53 20.87 24.01 -13.72
C LYS A 53 21.31 23.83 -12.26
N HIS A 54 20.43 23.40 -11.36
CA HIS A 54 20.66 23.38 -9.92
C HIS A 54 20.61 21.97 -9.37
N ARG A 55 21.74 21.45 -8.88
CA ARG A 55 21.78 20.15 -8.19
C ARG A 55 20.96 20.22 -6.90
N LYS A 56 20.02 19.29 -6.72
CA LYS A 56 19.22 19.19 -5.49
C LYS A 56 19.77 18.16 -4.51
N PHE A 57 20.48 17.16 -5.01
CA PHE A 57 21.30 16.26 -4.21
C PHE A 57 22.69 16.86 -4.04
N VAL A 58 23.03 17.22 -2.81
CA VAL A 58 24.29 17.88 -2.42
C VAL A 58 24.98 17.08 -1.32
N ALA A 59 26.29 17.22 -1.18
CA ALA A 59 27.05 16.53 -0.13
C ALA A 59 26.61 17.00 1.26
N GLU A 60 26.37 18.31 1.40
CA GLU A 60 25.93 18.92 2.64
C GLU A 60 24.85 19.96 2.34
N VAL A 61 23.78 19.94 3.14
CA VAL A 61 22.73 20.95 3.07
C VAL A 61 23.11 22.15 3.93
N SER A 62 22.80 23.36 3.47
CA SER A 62 23.07 24.59 4.22
C SER A 62 22.31 24.70 5.55
N GLN A 63 21.22 23.95 5.69
CA GLN A 63 20.45 23.84 6.94
C GLN A 63 19.69 22.52 6.96
N VAL A 64 19.67 21.85 8.10
CA VAL A 64 18.90 20.61 8.28
C VAL A 64 17.49 20.97 8.75
N THR A 65 16.50 20.75 7.90
CA THR A 65 15.07 20.84 8.26
C THR A 65 14.47 19.45 8.53
N PHE A 66 15.03 18.41 7.91
CA PHE A 66 14.69 17.01 8.16
C PHE A 66 15.95 16.16 8.21
N SER A 67 16.04 15.28 9.22
CA SER A 67 17.18 14.41 9.50
C SER A 67 16.88 12.95 9.14
N GLY A 68 17.49 12.46 8.06
CA GLY A 68 17.38 11.05 7.66
C GLY A 68 17.87 10.11 8.77
N ARG A 69 18.98 10.42 9.43
CA ARG A 69 19.50 9.60 10.54
C ARG A 69 18.49 9.42 11.68
N GLN A 70 17.72 10.46 12.02
CA GLN A 70 16.68 10.35 13.04
C GLN A 70 15.48 9.54 12.54
N ALA A 71 15.09 9.72 11.27
CA ALA A 71 14.02 8.95 10.66
C ALA A 71 14.33 7.45 10.60
N ALA A 72 15.57 7.09 10.25
CA ALA A 72 16.06 5.71 10.26
C ALA A 72 16.00 5.07 11.65
N LYS A 73 16.45 5.79 12.69
CA LYS A 73 16.35 5.33 14.09
C LYS A 73 14.90 5.08 14.52
N ARG A 74 13.95 5.81 13.96
CA ARG A 74 12.50 5.66 14.22
C ARG A 74 11.84 4.61 13.33
N GLY A 75 12.57 4.00 12.41
CA GLY A 75 12.00 3.06 11.43
C GLY A 75 11.00 3.70 10.46
N GLN A 76 11.10 5.01 10.23
CA GLN A 76 10.23 5.69 9.27
C GLN A 76 10.64 5.29 7.84
N GLU A 77 9.65 5.02 6.99
CA GLU A 77 9.90 4.78 5.56
C GLU A 77 10.05 6.13 4.84
N ILE A 78 11.23 6.39 4.28
CA ILE A 78 11.51 7.64 3.55
C ILE A 78 11.81 7.34 2.09
N LEU A 79 11.09 8.03 1.21
CA LEU A 79 11.26 7.96 -0.24
C LEU A 79 11.53 9.37 -0.80
N ASP A 80 12.53 9.49 -1.68
CA ASP A 80 12.74 10.66 -2.53
C ASP A 80 12.40 10.25 -3.98
N VAL A 81 11.27 10.74 -4.49
CA VAL A 81 10.76 10.39 -5.82
C VAL A 81 11.01 11.55 -6.78
N THR A 82 11.68 11.25 -7.89
CA THR A 82 11.99 12.19 -8.97
C THR A 82 11.38 11.72 -10.29
N GLU A 83 11.58 12.49 -11.36
CA GLU A 83 11.16 12.08 -12.69
C GLU A 83 11.93 10.84 -13.19
N ARG A 84 13.20 10.68 -12.81
CA ARG A 84 14.11 9.69 -13.39
C ARG A 84 14.42 8.50 -12.48
N CYS A 85 14.22 8.64 -11.17
CA CYS A 85 14.48 7.58 -10.20
C CYS A 85 13.82 7.81 -8.85
N VAL A 86 13.78 6.75 -8.05
CA VAL A 86 13.36 6.77 -6.64
C VAL A 86 14.53 6.35 -5.75
N PHE A 87 14.83 7.18 -4.75
CA PHE A 87 15.70 6.77 -3.65
C PHE A 87 14.87 6.37 -2.42
N ARG A 88 15.36 5.37 -1.70
CA ARG A 88 14.86 4.98 -0.37
C ARG A 88 15.97 5.22 0.65
N LEU A 89 15.61 5.69 1.84
CA LEU A 89 16.53 5.69 2.97
C LEU A 89 16.68 4.27 3.51
N ASP A 90 17.90 3.75 3.51
CA ASP A 90 18.27 2.43 4.02
C ASP A 90 19.37 2.60 5.07
N GLY A 91 18.97 2.54 6.34
CA GLY A 91 19.83 2.95 7.46
C GLY A 91 20.17 4.44 7.35
N ASP A 92 21.46 4.77 7.31
CA ASP A 92 21.93 6.15 7.16
C ASP A 92 22.34 6.51 5.72
N ALA A 93 22.09 5.62 4.75
CA ALA A 93 22.45 5.81 3.35
C ALA A 93 21.22 5.85 2.43
N LEU A 94 21.34 6.54 1.30
CA LEU A 94 20.36 6.44 0.22
C LEU A 94 20.64 5.18 -0.61
N ARG A 95 19.58 4.45 -0.94
CA ARG A 95 19.57 3.35 -1.90
C ARG A 95 18.78 3.77 -3.13
N LEU A 96 19.34 3.56 -4.31
CA LEU A 96 18.59 3.67 -5.57
C LEU A 96 17.64 2.48 -5.66
N ALA A 97 16.34 2.75 -5.52
CA ALA A 97 15.31 1.72 -5.46
C ALA A 97 14.66 1.46 -6.83
N GLU A 98 14.34 2.53 -7.55
CA GLU A 98 13.70 2.46 -8.86
C GLU A 98 14.35 3.41 -9.86
N VAL A 99 14.32 3.05 -11.14
CA VAL A 99 14.84 3.86 -12.25
C VAL A 99 13.80 3.91 -13.37
N ALA A 100 13.56 5.09 -13.92
CA ALA A 100 12.61 5.26 -15.01
C ALA A 100 13.11 4.53 -16.27
N PRO A 101 12.22 3.89 -17.06
CA PRO A 101 12.59 3.34 -18.35
C PRO A 101 13.20 4.42 -19.25
N GLY A 102 14.32 4.11 -19.92
CA GLY A 102 15.04 5.07 -20.78
C GLY A 102 16.16 5.85 -20.08
N ILE A 103 16.27 5.76 -18.76
CA ILE A 103 17.32 6.40 -17.97
C ILE A 103 18.52 5.47 -17.80
N ASP A 104 19.71 6.01 -18.09
CA ASP A 104 20.98 5.34 -17.82
C ASP A 104 21.45 5.66 -16.41
N VAL A 105 21.63 4.64 -15.57
CA VAL A 105 21.96 4.83 -14.15
C VAL A 105 23.27 5.59 -13.95
N GLU A 106 24.30 5.30 -14.73
CA GLU A 106 25.59 5.95 -14.54
C GLU A 106 25.55 7.41 -15.02
N ARG A 107 25.10 7.63 -16.26
CA ARG A 107 25.07 8.92 -16.93
C ARG A 107 24.07 9.89 -16.29
N ASP A 108 22.84 9.43 -16.08
CA ASP A 108 21.71 10.30 -15.75
C ASP A 108 21.42 10.37 -14.25
N VAL A 109 22.02 9.50 -13.44
CA VAL A 109 21.85 9.46 -11.98
C VAL A 109 23.18 9.62 -11.25
N LEU A 110 24.07 8.63 -11.33
CA LEU A 110 25.24 8.54 -10.44
C LEU A 110 26.25 9.67 -10.66
N ARG A 111 26.57 10.03 -11.91
CA ARG A 111 27.49 11.14 -12.23
C ARG A 111 27.02 12.52 -11.76
N LEU A 112 25.73 12.65 -11.47
CA LEU A 112 25.13 13.90 -11.00
C LEU A 112 25.11 14.00 -9.47
N LEU A 113 25.41 12.92 -8.75
CA LEU A 113 25.46 12.88 -7.30
C LEU A 113 26.88 13.21 -6.80
N PRO A 114 27.02 14.03 -5.75
CA PRO A 114 28.32 14.28 -5.10
C PRO A 114 28.68 13.20 -4.06
N PHE A 115 27.92 12.10 -4.02
CA PHE A 115 28.12 10.96 -3.14
C PHE A 115 27.68 9.69 -3.88
N ARG A 116 28.05 8.51 -3.35
CA ARG A 116 27.65 7.22 -3.94
C ARG A 116 26.50 6.61 -3.14
N PRO A 117 25.27 6.54 -3.70
CA PRO A 117 24.20 5.79 -3.08
C PRO A 117 24.48 4.28 -3.18
N ARG A 118 23.78 3.48 -2.39
CA ARG A 118 23.74 2.02 -2.60
C ARG A 118 22.97 1.73 -3.89
N VAL A 119 23.57 0.94 -4.77
CA VAL A 119 22.95 0.48 -6.01
C VAL A 119 22.98 -1.04 -5.97
N ASP A 120 21.82 -1.65 -5.76
CA ASP A 120 21.65 -3.10 -5.67
C ASP A 120 20.41 -3.46 -6.50
N SER A 121 20.65 -3.72 -7.79
CA SER A 121 19.64 -4.06 -8.79
C SER A 121 18.36 -3.22 -8.69
N PRO A 122 18.42 -1.89 -8.95
CA PRO A 122 17.21 -1.07 -8.93
C PRO A 122 16.20 -1.61 -9.95
N VAL A 123 14.94 -1.70 -9.53
CA VAL A 123 13.88 -2.14 -10.44
C VAL A 123 13.48 -1.00 -11.37
N LEU A 124 12.84 -1.33 -12.49
CA LEU A 124 12.24 -0.29 -13.31
C LEU A 124 11.03 0.30 -12.57
N MET A 125 10.89 1.62 -12.65
CA MET A 125 9.65 2.29 -12.27
C MET A 125 8.49 1.72 -13.10
N ASP A 126 7.30 1.71 -12.51
CA ASP A 126 6.12 1.12 -13.15
C ASP A 126 5.88 1.69 -14.56
N ALA A 127 5.84 0.81 -15.56
CA ALA A 127 5.75 1.22 -16.96
C ALA A 127 4.49 2.05 -17.26
N ALA A 128 3.39 1.85 -16.52
CA ALA A 128 2.17 2.63 -16.71
C ALA A 128 2.33 4.11 -16.33
N ILE A 129 3.36 4.48 -15.56
CA ILE A 129 3.69 5.89 -15.29
C ILE A 129 4.14 6.60 -16.58
N PHE A 130 4.69 5.84 -17.54
CA PHE A 130 5.26 6.35 -18.79
C PHE A 130 4.38 6.07 -20.01
N ASP A 131 3.14 5.65 -19.79
CA ASP A 131 2.13 5.43 -20.84
C ASP A 131 1.06 6.52 -20.75
N PRO A 132 0.63 7.14 -21.88
CA PRO A 132 -0.47 8.11 -21.86
C PRO A 132 -1.83 7.49 -21.50
N ALA A 133 -1.99 6.18 -21.57
CA ALA A 133 -3.23 5.50 -21.19
C ALA A 133 -3.51 5.62 -19.68
N PRO A 134 -4.78 5.66 -19.25
CA PRO A 134 -5.11 5.69 -17.83
C PRO A 134 -4.51 4.51 -17.07
N MET A 135 -3.76 4.79 -16.01
CA MET A 135 -3.11 3.76 -15.18
C MET A 135 -4.08 2.80 -14.47
N ARG A 136 -5.40 3.09 -14.47
CA ARG A 136 -6.42 2.25 -13.79
C ARG A 136 -6.08 2.00 -12.31
N LEU A 137 -5.58 3.04 -11.63
CA LEU A 137 -5.13 2.95 -10.23
C LEU A 137 -6.23 2.45 -9.30
N ARG A 138 -7.51 2.75 -9.57
CA ARG A 138 -8.62 2.23 -8.76
C ARG A 138 -8.67 0.71 -8.80
N GLU A 139 -8.58 0.10 -9.98
CA GLU A 139 -8.52 -1.35 -10.11
C GLU A 139 -7.25 -1.88 -9.42
N ARG A 140 -6.09 -1.34 -9.80
CA ARG A 140 -4.77 -1.77 -9.30
C ARG A 140 -4.56 -1.60 -7.78
N MET A 141 -5.20 -0.61 -7.15
CA MET A 141 -5.08 -0.34 -5.71
C MET A 141 -6.18 -1.01 -4.89
N LEU A 142 -7.34 -1.31 -5.51
CA LEU A 142 -8.35 -2.17 -4.88
C LEU A 142 -7.94 -3.65 -4.97
N ASP A 143 -7.11 -3.99 -5.95
CA ASP A 143 -6.21 -5.14 -5.99
C ASP A 143 -5.04 -5.00 -4.98
N ILE A 144 -5.33 -4.61 -3.74
CA ILE A 144 -4.41 -5.07 -2.66
C ILE A 144 -4.38 -6.58 -2.81
N HIS A 145 -3.21 -7.16 -3.09
CA HIS A 145 -3.05 -8.61 -3.18
C HIS A 145 -3.80 -9.21 -2.01
N ILE A 146 -4.84 -9.98 -2.32
CA ILE A 146 -5.68 -10.61 -1.30
C ILE A 146 -4.79 -11.36 -0.28
N ASP A 147 -3.65 -11.89 -0.72
CA ASP A 147 -2.60 -12.47 0.11
C ASP A 147 -2.15 -11.55 1.27
N ASP A 148 -1.95 -10.23 1.04
CA ASP A 148 -1.56 -9.26 2.07
C ASP A 148 -2.69 -8.91 3.04
N ARG A 149 -3.94 -9.25 2.69
CA ARG A 149 -5.12 -9.06 3.55
C ARG A 149 -5.37 -10.25 4.44
N LEU A 150 -4.68 -11.37 4.22
CA LEU A 150 -4.84 -12.60 4.97
C LEU A 150 -3.61 -12.83 5.85
N SER A 151 -3.82 -13.08 7.14
CA SER A 151 -2.74 -13.51 8.02
C SER A 151 -3.20 -14.64 8.93
N TYR A 152 -2.29 -15.56 9.23
CA TYR A 152 -2.56 -16.70 10.10
C TYR A 152 -1.64 -16.62 11.33
N ASP A 153 -2.23 -16.74 12.51
CA ASP A 153 -1.54 -16.89 13.78
C ASP A 153 -1.59 -18.36 14.23
N PRO A 154 -0.46 -19.09 14.15
CA PRO A 154 -0.38 -20.48 14.60
C PRO A 154 -0.62 -20.66 16.11
N GLY A 155 -0.31 -19.65 16.94
CA GLY A 155 -0.42 -19.75 18.39
C GLY A 155 -1.86 -19.81 18.89
N THR A 156 -2.76 -19.08 18.22
CA THR A 156 -4.19 -19.07 18.53
C THR A 156 -5.04 -19.86 17.53
N ASN A 157 -4.43 -20.43 16.49
CA ASN A 157 -5.10 -21.05 15.35
C ASN A 157 -6.14 -20.13 14.68
N THR A 158 -5.80 -18.84 14.57
CA THR A 158 -6.70 -17.79 14.07
C THR A 158 -6.23 -17.26 12.72
N VAL A 159 -7.13 -17.22 11.73
CA VAL A 159 -6.93 -16.46 10.50
C VAL A 159 -7.62 -15.10 10.60
N PHE A 160 -6.89 -14.04 10.27
CA PHE A 160 -7.40 -12.69 10.14
C PHE A 160 -7.55 -12.37 8.65
N MET A 161 -8.75 -11.92 8.26
CA MET A 161 -9.08 -11.59 6.89
C MET A 161 -9.54 -10.14 6.81
N ASN A 162 -8.70 -9.26 6.27
CA ASN A 162 -8.97 -7.83 6.23
C ASN A 162 -9.55 -7.38 4.87
N TYR A 163 -10.87 -7.53 4.71
CA TYR A 163 -11.58 -7.12 3.49
C TYR A 163 -12.04 -5.65 3.52
N ALA A 164 -11.50 -4.85 4.45
CA ALA A 164 -11.91 -3.46 4.57
C ALA A 164 -11.66 -2.68 3.27
N GLY A 165 -12.69 -1.95 2.83
CA GLY A 165 -12.71 -1.13 1.63
C GLY A 165 -12.71 -1.90 0.30
N MET A 166 -12.76 -3.24 0.31
CA MET A 166 -12.83 -4.01 -0.92
C MET A 166 -14.21 -3.91 -1.57
N ARG A 167 -14.23 -4.03 -2.90
CA ARG A 167 -15.44 -4.12 -3.70
C ARG A 167 -15.35 -5.29 -4.66
N VAL A 168 -16.23 -6.27 -4.51
CA VAL A 168 -16.36 -7.44 -5.39
C VAL A 168 -17.35 -7.10 -6.50
N ARG A 169 -16.87 -7.04 -7.74
CA ARG A 169 -17.64 -6.62 -8.92
C ARG A 169 -17.87 -7.76 -9.91
N THR A 170 -16.94 -8.71 -9.95
CA THR A 170 -16.92 -9.78 -10.95
C THR A 170 -16.66 -11.14 -10.32
N GLU A 171 -16.97 -12.22 -11.04
CA GLU A 171 -16.57 -13.57 -10.65
C GLU A 171 -15.04 -13.76 -10.64
N ALA A 172 -14.29 -12.95 -11.39
CA ALA A 172 -12.83 -12.96 -11.31
C ALA A 172 -12.34 -12.48 -9.93
N ASP A 173 -12.98 -11.47 -9.34
CA ASP A 173 -12.66 -11.00 -7.99
C ASP A 173 -12.92 -12.10 -6.95
N ILE A 174 -14.03 -12.84 -7.10
CA ILE A 174 -14.39 -13.96 -6.23
C ILE A 174 -13.35 -15.08 -6.33
N ARG A 175 -12.93 -15.45 -7.56
CA ARG A 175 -11.90 -16.46 -7.79
C ARG A 175 -10.57 -16.06 -7.16
N SER A 176 -10.15 -14.81 -7.33
CA SER A 176 -8.94 -14.29 -6.69
C SER A 176 -9.01 -14.42 -5.16
N ILE A 177 -10.16 -14.13 -4.55
CA ILE A 177 -10.36 -14.30 -3.10
C ILE A 177 -10.21 -15.77 -2.69
N LEU A 178 -10.88 -16.67 -3.41
CA LEU A 178 -10.82 -18.11 -3.13
C LEU A 178 -9.41 -18.67 -3.25
N ASP A 179 -8.71 -18.34 -4.34
CA ASP A 179 -7.36 -18.85 -4.59
C ASP A 179 -6.37 -18.46 -3.48
N ALA A 180 -6.48 -17.25 -2.94
CA ALA A 180 -5.63 -16.81 -1.84
C ALA A 180 -5.99 -17.45 -0.49
N VAL A 181 -7.28 -17.61 -0.22
CA VAL A 181 -7.75 -18.34 0.97
C VAL A 181 -7.30 -19.80 0.93
N ASP A 182 -7.45 -20.47 -0.22
CA ASP A 182 -7.02 -21.84 -0.43
C ASP A 182 -5.49 -21.97 -0.29
N ARG A 183 -4.72 -21.05 -0.88
CA ARG A 183 -3.26 -21.03 -0.77
C ARG A 183 -2.78 -20.89 0.67
N LEU A 184 -3.46 -20.09 1.50
CA LEU A 184 -3.10 -19.90 2.90
C LEU A 184 -3.56 -21.07 3.79
N LEU A 185 -4.80 -21.55 3.62
CA LEU A 185 -5.44 -22.45 4.58
C LEU A 185 -5.37 -23.93 4.20
N ALA A 186 -5.36 -24.28 2.91
CA ALA A 186 -5.30 -25.68 2.48
C ALA A 186 -4.07 -26.44 3.00
N PRO A 187 -2.85 -25.87 3.01
CA PRO A 187 -1.67 -26.55 3.54
C PRO A 187 -1.72 -26.84 5.05
N LEU A 188 -2.59 -26.16 5.81
CA LEU A 188 -2.69 -26.35 7.26
C LEU A 188 -3.30 -27.71 7.65
N GLY A 189 -4.06 -28.34 6.74
CA GLY A 189 -4.70 -29.65 6.97
C GLY A 189 -5.70 -29.67 8.13
N ARG A 190 -6.12 -28.52 8.63
CA ARG A 190 -7.03 -28.38 9.79
C ARG A 190 -7.92 -27.15 9.64
N ARG A 191 -9.07 -27.19 10.31
CA ARG A 191 -9.98 -26.03 10.40
C ARG A 191 -9.45 -25.00 11.41
N VAL A 192 -9.74 -23.73 11.18
CA VAL A 192 -9.21 -22.56 11.90
C VAL A 192 -10.32 -21.66 12.45
N ILE A 193 -10.01 -20.84 13.44
CA ILE A 193 -10.89 -19.74 13.87
C ILE A 193 -10.71 -18.59 12.89
N SER A 194 -11.79 -17.98 12.40
CA SER A 194 -11.73 -16.88 11.43
C SER A 194 -12.27 -15.57 12.01
N ILE A 195 -11.52 -14.49 11.80
CA ILE A 195 -11.93 -13.11 12.10
C ILE A 195 -11.87 -12.32 10.80
N VAL A 196 -13.03 -11.85 10.33
CA VAL A 196 -13.16 -11.14 9.05
C VAL A 196 -13.61 -9.70 9.27
N ASN A 197 -12.85 -8.76 8.70
CA ASN A 197 -13.16 -7.34 8.67
C ASN A 197 -13.83 -6.96 7.35
N HIS A 198 -15.10 -6.57 7.41
CA HIS A 198 -15.89 -6.10 6.27
C HIS A 198 -16.19 -4.59 6.34
N ASP A 199 -15.35 -3.80 7.01
CA ASP A 199 -15.56 -2.35 7.09
C ASP A 199 -15.48 -1.70 5.69
N ARG A 200 -16.53 -0.98 5.29
CA ARG A 200 -16.68 -0.42 3.92
C ARG A 200 -16.51 -1.45 2.79
N PHE A 201 -16.75 -2.74 3.07
CA PHE A 201 -16.80 -3.78 2.06
C PHE A 201 -18.09 -3.67 1.23
N SER A 202 -18.03 -4.00 -0.05
CA SER A 202 -19.21 -4.04 -0.94
C SER A 202 -19.13 -5.17 -1.95
N VAL A 203 -20.29 -5.66 -2.36
CA VAL A 203 -20.45 -6.67 -3.41
C VAL A 203 -21.53 -6.17 -4.35
N ASP A 204 -21.25 -6.14 -5.64
CA ASP A 204 -22.21 -5.72 -6.66
C ASP A 204 -23.34 -6.76 -6.77
N ASP A 205 -24.56 -6.31 -7.10
CA ASP A 205 -25.76 -7.15 -7.07
C ASP A 205 -25.69 -8.34 -8.03
N ASP A 206 -25.05 -8.16 -9.18
CA ASP A 206 -24.92 -9.19 -10.21
C ASP A 206 -24.11 -10.41 -9.76
N VAL A 207 -23.22 -10.23 -8.77
CA VAL A 207 -22.29 -11.28 -8.31
C VAL A 207 -22.51 -11.69 -6.86
N ILE A 208 -23.52 -11.14 -6.18
CA ILE A 208 -23.73 -11.43 -4.77
C ILE A 208 -24.05 -12.91 -4.51
N SER A 209 -24.83 -13.56 -5.38
CA SER A 209 -25.13 -14.99 -5.22
C SER A 209 -23.85 -15.84 -5.28
N ALA A 210 -23.01 -15.61 -6.29
CA ALA A 210 -21.73 -16.31 -6.45
C ALA A 210 -20.78 -16.04 -5.27
N TYR A 211 -20.75 -14.80 -4.77
CA TYR A 211 -19.95 -14.46 -3.59
C TYR A 211 -20.44 -15.22 -2.34
N MET A 212 -21.76 -15.36 -2.16
CA MET A 212 -22.31 -16.14 -1.04
C MET A 212 -22.01 -17.64 -1.18
N ASP A 213 -21.92 -18.18 -2.40
CA ASP A 213 -21.48 -19.56 -2.63
C ASP A 213 -20.01 -19.74 -2.23
N ALA A 214 -19.16 -18.79 -2.58
CA ALA A 214 -17.76 -18.76 -2.15
C ALA A 214 -17.62 -18.67 -0.62
N VAL A 215 -18.42 -17.84 0.06
CA VAL A 215 -18.44 -17.75 1.53
C VAL A 215 -18.81 -19.10 2.15
N LYS A 216 -19.82 -19.78 1.61
CA LYS A 216 -20.23 -21.11 2.08
C LYS A 216 -19.12 -22.13 1.93
N TYR A 217 -18.48 -22.20 0.77
CA TYR A 217 -17.34 -23.09 0.51
C TYR A 217 -16.23 -22.90 1.55
N VAL A 218 -15.80 -21.65 1.77
CA VAL A 218 -14.72 -21.35 2.72
C VAL A 218 -15.11 -21.72 4.15
N GLU A 219 -16.35 -21.43 4.57
CA GLU A 219 -16.82 -21.69 5.93
C GLU A 219 -16.92 -23.20 6.22
N GLU A 220 -17.48 -23.97 5.29
CA GLU A 220 -17.60 -25.43 5.42
C GLU A 220 -16.23 -26.11 5.43
N ARG A 221 -15.33 -25.67 4.54
CA ARG A 221 -14.02 -26.30 4.35
C ARG A 221 -13.01 -25.93 5.44
N TYR A 222 -12.93 -24.65 5.83
CA TYR A 222 -11.82 -24.15 6.63
C TYR A 222 -12.19 -23.65 8.03
N TYR A 223 -13.43 -23.25 8.33
CA TYR A 223 -13.71 -22.54 9.59
C TYR A 223 -14.26 -23.44 10.68
N LEU A 224 -13.62 -23.46 11.85
CA LEU A 224 -14.21 -23.99 13.09
C LEU A 224 -15.29 -23.05 13.63
N LYS A 225 -14.98 -21.75 13.59
CA LYS A 225 -15.82 -20.65 14.05
C LYS A 225 -15.45 -19.41 13.26
N VAL A 226 -16.42 -18.57 12.98
CA VAL A 226 -16.21 -17.33 12.24
C VAL A 226 -16.87 -16.15 12.93
N THR A 227 -16.14 -15.04 12.99
CA THR A 227 -16.59 -13.76 13.51
C THR A 227 -16.41 -12.71 12.43
N ARG A 228 -17.49 -11.99 12.09
CA ARG A 228 -17.49 -10.96 11.04
C ARG A 228 -17.84 -9.60 11.66
N TYR A 229 -17.17 -8.51 11.28
CA TYR A 229 -17.57 -7.17 11.73
C TYR A 229 -17.60 -6.15 10.59
N THR A 230 -18.54 -5.21 10.65
CA THR A 230 -18.72 -4.14 9.66
C THR A 230 -19.43 -2.93 10.25
N ASN A 231 -18.98 -1.72 9.87
CA ASN A 231 -19.69 -0.47 10.15
C ASN A 231 -20.80 -0.16 9.12
N SER A 232 -21.03 -1.04 8.13
CA SER A 232 -22.10 -0.86 7.14
C SER A 232 -23.39 -1.57 7.58
N GLY A 233 -24.37 -0.79 8.07
CA GLY A 233 -25.67 -1.32 8.50
C GLY A 233 -26.42 -2.04 7.38
N PHE A 234 -26.31 -1.55 6.14
CA PHE A 234 -26.93 -2.18 4.96
C PHE A 234 -26.30 -3.54 4.64
N LEU A 235 -24.96 -3.62 4.67
CA LEU A 235 -24.26 -4.89 4.44
C LEU A 235 -24.58 -5.91 5.54
N ARG A 236 -24.70 -5.47 6.80
CA ARG A 236 -25.10 -6.31 7.92
C ARG A 236 -26.46 -6.95 7.70
N LEU A 237 -27.46 -6.18 7.28
CA LEU A 237 -28.81 -6.67 6.94
C LEU A 237 -28.78 -7.66 5.78
N LYS A 238 -28.06 -7.33 4.70
CA LYS A 238 -27.98 -8.16 3.49
C LYS A 238 -27.25 -9.49 3.76
N LEU A 239 -26.09 -9.44 4.40
CA LEU A 239 -25.35 -10.64 4.80
C LEU A 239 -26.14 -11.46 5.82
N GLY A 240 -26.77 -10.83 6.82
CA GLY A 240 -27.59 -11.53 7.82
C GLY A 240 -28.71 -12.34 7.16
N LYS A 241 -29.49 -11.71 6.28
CA LYS A 241 -30.58 -12.35 5.55
C LYS A 241 -30.10 -13.51 4.66
N GLU A 242 -29.00 -13.32 3.94
CA GLU A 242 -28.45 -14.36 3.05
C GLU A 242 -27.79 -15.52 3.81
N LEU A 243 -27.19 -15.25 4.98
CA LEU A 243 -26.65 -16.30 5.87
C LEU A 243 -27.76 -17.16 6.47
N GLU A 244 -28.88 -16.54 6.88
CA GLU A 244 -30.07 -17.25 7.37
C GLU A 244 -30.68 -18.15 6.31
N ASN A 245 -30.88 -17.63 5.09
CA ASN A 245 -31.40 -18.41 3.94
C ASN A 245 -30.57 -19.67 3.67
N ARG A 246 -29.26 -19.61 3.91
CA ARG A 246 -28.30 -20.69 3.63
C ARG A 246 -27.94 -21.52 4.88
N ARG A 247 -28.59 -21.28 6.02
CA ARG A 247 -28.39 -21.97 7.32
C ARG A 247 -26.94 -21.91 7.85
N LEU A 248 -26.24 -20.81 7.60
CA LEU A 248 -24.86 -20.62 8.06
C LEU A 248 -24.84 -20.07 9.50
N SER A 249 -23.98 -20.61 10.38
CA SER A 249 -23.89 -20.20 11.78
C SER A 249 -22.89 -19.05 11.97
N SER A 250 -23.34 -17.82 11.76
CA SER A 250 -22.46 -16.64 11.88
C SER A 250 -23.16 -15.44 12.53
N ARG A 251 -22.42 -14.70 13.37
CA ARG A 251 -22.84 -13.42 13.94
C ARG A 251 -22.02 -12.28 13.32
N VAL A 252 -22.71 -11.23 12.86
CA VAL A 252 -22.09 -10.02 12.30
C VAL A 252 -22.17 -8.91 13.34
N PHE A 253 -21.02 -8.37 13.73
CA PHE A 253 -20.87 -7.34 14.78
C PHE A 253 -20.63 -5.95 14.18
N GLU A 254 -20.84 -4.90 14.97
CA GLU A 254 -20.60 -3.52 14.54
C GLU A 254 -19.11 -3.17 14.62
N SER A 255 -18.41 -3.66 15.63
CA SER A 255 -17.01 -3.32 15.85
C SER A 255 -16.11 -4.53 16.16
N ALA A 256 -14.80 -4.34 15.95
CA ALA A 256 -13.78 -5.32 16.33
C ALA A 256 -13.72 -5.57 17.85
N ALA A 257 -14.13 -4.59 18.66
CA ALA A 257 -14.15 -4.69 20.13
C ALA A 257 -15.26 -5.65 20.59
N GLU A 258 -16.46 -5.54 20.02
CA GLU A 258 -17.61 -6.44 20.28
C GLU A 258 -17.32 -7.87 19.81
N ALA A 259 -16.72 -8.01 18.63
CA ALA A 259 -16.32 -9.29 18.05
C ALA A 259 -15.35 -10.10 18.94
N ARG A 260 -14.50 -9.41 19.72
CA ARG A 260 -13.52 -10.05 20.62
C ARG A 260 -14.08 -10.43 21.98
N HIS A 261 -15.09 -9.73 22.48
CA HIS A 261 -15.59 -9.92 23.85
C HIS A 261 -16.86 -10.78 23.94
N GLY A 262 -17.52 -11.08 22.81
CA GLY A 262 -18.84 -11.71 22.82
C GLY A 262 -19.89 -10.77 23.45
N PRO A 263 -21.19 -11.05 23.31
CA PRO A 263 -22.20 -10.17 23.88
C PRO A 263 -22.06 -10.18 25.40
N THR A 264 -21.64 -9.05 25.98
CA THR A 264 -22.02 -8.71 27.34
C THR A 264 -23.54 -8.59 27.32
N GLY A 265 -24.22 -9.57 27.91
CA GLY A 265 -25.68 -9.62 27.98
C GLY A 265 -26.21 -8.30 28.54
N GLY A 266 -27.11 -7.67 27.79
CA GLY A 266 -28.03 -6.71 28.35
C GLY A 266 -29.03 -7.47 29.23
N ALA A 267 -29.15 -7.03 30.47
CA ALA A 267 -30.41 -7.07 31.21
C ALA A 267 -31.14 -5.74 30.96
#